data_AF-A0A849QYK0-F1
#
_entry.id   AF-A0A849QYK0-F1
#
_cell.length_a   1.000
_cell.length_b   1.000
_cell.length_c   1.000
_cell.angle_alpha   90.00
_cell.angle_beta   90.00
_cell.angle_gamma   90.00
#
_symmetry.space_group_name_H-M   'P 1'
#
loop_
_entity.id
_entity.type
_entity.pdbx_description
1 polymer ?
#
loop_
_entity_poly.entity_id
_entity_poly.type
_entity_poly.pdbx_seq_one_letter_code
_entity_poly.pdbx_strand_id
1 'polypeptide(L)' 'MLNEEHILKSLEVFENEEYIKANALQKSVKIGLINANILFLDLVKRIIKLQSKLDLLAIRAVISQSKV' A
#
# COMPACT_ATOMS: atom_id res chain seq x y z
N MET A 1 10.91 -12.66 -7.35
CA MET A 1 10.60 -11.44 -8.12
C MET A 1 9.39 -10.77 -7.49
N LEU A 2 9.35 -9.44 -7.44
CA LEU A 2 8.11 -8.72 -7.18
C LEU A 2 7.22 -8.92 -8.41
N ASN A 3 6.13 -9.66 -8.28
CA ASN A 3 5.11 -9.77 -9.31
C ASN A 3 3.88 -8.95 -8.88
N GLU A 4 2.97 -8.74 -9.83
CA GLU A 4 1.75 -7.96 -9.63
C GLU A 4 0.91 -8.50 -8.45
N GLU A 5 0.80 -9.82 -8.32
CA GLU A 5 0.05 -10.49 -7.26
C GLU A 5 0.57 -10.13 -5.86
N HIS A 6 1.90 -10.12 -5.67
CA HIS A 6 2.52 -9.73 -4.40
C HIS A 6 2.28 -8.24 -4.07
N ILE A 7 2.22 -7.38 -5.09
CA ILE A 7 1.92 -5.96 -4.91
C ILE A 7 0.46 -5.79 -4.49
N LEU A 8 -0.47 -6.40 -5.22
CA LEU A 8 -1.90 -6.33 -4.92
C LEU A 8 -2.20 -6.84 -3.52
N LYS A 9 -1.69 -8.01 -3.15
CA LYS A 9 -1.86 -8.59 -1.80
C LYS A 9 -1.30 -7.68 -0.70
N SER A 10 -0.21 -6.96 -0.97
CA SER A 10 0.35 -5.99 -0.02
C SER A 10 -0.53 -4.74 0.13
N LEU A 11 -1.35 -4.43 -0.87
CA LEU A 11 -2.24 -3.27 -0.89
C LEU A 11 -3.63 -3.58 -0.30
N GLU A 12 -4.05 -4.85 -0.22
CA GLU A 12 -5.32 -5.29 0.38
C GLU A 12 -5.56 -4.77 1.79
N VAL A 13 -4.50 -4.62 2.59
CA VAL A 13 -4.64 -4.07 3.94
C VAL A 13 -5.22 -2.66 3.96
N PHE A 14 -5.02 -1.87 2.90
CA PHE A 14 -5.56 -0.51 2.76
C PHE A 14 -7.03 -0.47 2.31
N GLU A 15 -7.65 -1.63 2.08
CA GLU A 15 -9.09 -1.72 1.80
C GLU A 15 -9.91 -1.15 2.97
N ASN A 16 -9.52 -1.51 4.19
CA ASN A 16 -10.21 -1.12 5.42
C ASN A 16 -9.41 -0.16 6.28
N GLU A 17 -8.07 -0.19 6.18
CA GLU A 17 -7.18 0.67 6.96
C GLU A 17 -6.70 1.87 6.13
N GLU A 18 -6.56 3.05 6.75
CA GLU A 18 -5.90 4.19 6.09
C GLU A 18 -4.37 4.13 6.23
N TYR A 19 -3.88 3.40 7.24
CA TYR A 19 -2.46 3.27 7.55
C TYR A 19 -2.16 1.95 8.24
N ILE A 20 -0.90 1.52 8.16
CA ILE A 20 -0.39 0.29 8.77
C ILE A 20 0.96 0.55 9.44
N LYS A 21 1.43 -0.38 10.27
CA LYS A 21 2.77 -0.27 10.85
C LYS A 21 3.85 -0.36 9.77
N ALA A 22 4.94 0.39 9.92
CA ALA A 22 6.00 0.48 8.91
C ALA A 22 6.76 -0.85 8.64
N ASN A 23 6.61 -1.84 9.51
CA ASN A 23 7.17 -3.18 9.38
C ASN A 23 6.15 -4.23 8.92
N ALA A 24 4.89 -3.85 8.65
CA ALA A 24 3.85 -4.78 8.22
C ALA A 24 4.04 -5.26 6.77
N LEU A 25 4.77 -4.48 5.94
CA LEU A 25 5.06 -4.84 4.55
C LEU A 25 6.46 -5.40 4.38
N GLN A 26 6.59 -6.33 3.43
CA GLN A 26 7.89 -6.83 2.99
C GLN A 26 8.77 -5.66 2.51
N LYS A 27 10.05 -5.67 2.90
CA LYS A 27 10.98 -4.56 2.66
C LYS A 27 11.08 -4.16 1.18
N SER A 28 11.14 -5.12 0.27
CA SER A 28 11.24 -4.88 -1.18
C SER A 28 9.99 -4.19 -1.73
N VAL A 29 8.79 -4.68 -1.38
CA VAL A 29 7.50 -4.10 -1.79
C VAL A 29 7.37 -2.68 -1.26
N LYS A 30 7.67 -2.49 0.04
CA LYS A 30 7.65 -1.18 0.68
C LYS A 30 8.52 -0.17 -0.05
N ILE A 31 9.78 -0.50 -0.32
CA ILE A 31 10.72 0.41 -0.98
C ILE A 31 10.26 0.71 -2.41
N GLY A 32 9.80 -0.31 -3.15
CA GLY A 32 9.30 -0.12 -4.51
C GLY A 32 8.12 0.84 -4.58
N LEU A 33 7.13 0.66 -3.70
CA LEU A 33 5.92 1.49 -3.68
C LEU A 33 6.18 2.91 -3.14
N ILE A 34 7.14 3.10 -2.22
CA ILE A 34 7.58 4.44 -1.80
C ILE A 34 8.27 5.16 -2.95
N ASN A 35 9.20 4.50 -3.65
CA ASN A 35 9.90 5.10 -4.79
C ASN A 35 8.95 5.42 -5.95
N ALA A 36 7.85 4.67 -6.09
CA ALA A 36 6.79 4.93 -7.06
C ALA A 36 5.79 6.01 -6.62
N ASN A 37 5.99 6.66 -5.46
CA ASN A 37 5.09 7.66 -4.87
C ASN A 37 3.67 7.13 -4.56
N ILE A 38 3.52 5.83 -4.32
CA ILE A 38 2.24 5.22 -3.92
C ILE A 38 2.09 5.23 -2.40
N LEU A 39 3.19 4.94 -1.68
CA LEU A 39 3.23 4.88 -0.22
C LEU A 39 4.04 6.02 0.37
N PHE A 40 3.55 6.56 1.47
CA PHE A 40 4.26 7.49 2.33
C PHE A 40 4.72 6.79 3.62
N LEU A 41 6.00 6.93 3.94
CA LEU A 41 6.56 6.47 5.22
C LEU A 41 6.58 7.64 6.22
N ASP A 42 5.76 7.56 7.26
CA ASP A 42 5.82 8.47 8.41
C ASP A 42 6.78 7.89 9.45
N LEU A 43 8.00 8.44 9.50
CA LEU A 43 9.05 7.99 10.42
C LEU A 43 8.73 8.31 11.89
N VAL A 44 8.01 9.39 12.15
CA VAL A 44 7.66 9.83 13.50
C VAL A 44 6.65 8.86 14.10
N LYS A 45 5.57 8.57 13.35
CA LYS A 45 4.50 7.66 13.77
C LYS A 45 4.84 6.19 13.55
N ARG A 46 5.91 5.89 12.81
CA ARG A 46 6.32 4.54 12.39
C ARG A 46 5.20 3.79 11.64
N ILE A 47 4.48 4.53 10.80
CA ILE A 47 3.41 4.01 9.96
C ILE A 47 3.73 4.20 8.48
N ILE A 48 3.05 3.41 7.67
CA ILE A 48 2.95 3.61 6.23
C ILE A 48 1.48 3.87 5.91
N LYS A 49 1.25 4.82 5.02
CA LYS A 49 -0.07 5.15 4.48
C LYS A 49 0.06 5.37 2.98
N LEU A 50 -1.05 5.47 2.27
CA LEU A 50 -0.99 5.93 0.89
C LEU A 50 -0.59 7.40 0.82
N GLN A 51 0.05 7.79 -0.29
CA GLN A 51 0.58 9.13 -0.50
C GLN A 51 -0.52 10.20 -0.45
N SER A 52 -1.71 9.89 -0.97
CA SER A 52 -2.88 10.77 -0.91
C SER A 52 -4.19 10.01 -0.67
N LYS A 53 -5.26 10.76 -0.36
CA LYS A 53 -6.63 10.20 -0.31
C LYS A 53 -7.12 9.72 -1.67
N LEU A 54 -6.65 10.33 -2.76
CA LEU A 54 -7.00 9.92 -4.12
C LEU A 54 -6.43 8.53 -4.41
N ASP A 55 -5.17 8.29 -4.04
CA ASP A 55 -4.55 6.98 -4.16
C ASP A 55 -5.32 5.93 -3.34
N LEU A 56 -5.85 6.32 -2.16
CA LEU A 56 -6.60 5.39 -1.29
C LEU A 56 -7.89 4.94 -1.95
N LEU A 57 -8.63 5.88 -2.53
CA LEU A 57 -9.84 5.58 -3.26
C LEU A 57 -9.54 4.75 -4.52
N ALA A 58 -8.48 5.10 -5.26
CA ALA A 58 -8.08 4.37 -6.47
C ALA A 58 -7.71 2.92 -6.15
N ILE A 59 -6.86 2.69 -5.14
CA ILE A 59 -6.46 1.34 -4.74
C ILE A 59 -7.66 0.53 -4.24
N ARG A 60 -8.54 1.12 -3.42
CA ARG A 60 -9.79 0.45 -2.99
C ARG A 60 -10.67 0.04 -4.16
N ALA A 61 -10.82 0.91 -5.16
CA ALA A 61 -11.59 0.61 -6.36
C ALA A 61 -11.00 -0.55 -7.16
N VAL A 62 -9.66 -0.55 -7.36
CA VAL A 62 -8.96 -1.64 -8.07
C VAL A 62 -9.12 -2.97 -7.34
N ILE A 63 -8.88 -2.99 -6.03
CA ILE A 63 -8.98 -4.20 -5.20
C ILE A 63 -10.41 -4.75 -5.21
N SER A 64 -11.40 -3.87 -5.13
CA SER A 64 -12.81 -4.28 -5.22
C SER A 64 -13.16 -4.93 -6.56
N GLN A 65 -12.53 -4.52 -7.66
CA GLN A 65 -12.74 -5.12 -8.99
C GLN A 65 -12.01 -6.46 -9.14
N SER A 66 -10.84 -6.62 -8.51
CA SER A 66 -10.07 -7.87 -8.57
C SER A 66 -10.69 -9.04 -7.79
N LYS A 67 -11.70 -8.80 -6.96
CA LYS A 67 -12.43 -9.84 -6.20
C LYS A 67 -13.67 -10.38 -6.92
N VAL A 68 -13.98 -9.88 -8.11
CA VAL A 68 -15.15 -10.23 -8.92
C VAL A 68 -14.78 -11.25 -10.00
#